data_AF-A0A6L9KAM2-F1
#
_entry.id   AF-A0A6L9KAM2-F1
#
_cell.length_a   1.000
_cell.length_b   1.000
_cell.length_c   1.000
_cell.angle_alpha   90.00
_cell.angle_beta   90.00
_cell.angle_gamma   90.00
#
_symmetry.space_group_name_H-M   'P 1'
#
loop_
_entity.id
_entity.type
_entity.pdbx_description
1 polymer ?
#
loop_
_entity_poly.entity_id
_entity_poly.type
_entity_poly.pdbx_seq_one_letter_code
_entity_poly.pdbx_strand_id
1 'polypeptide(L)'
;MSKQKESPSDSAKSSGEYEIMQNKDTDFIGLLKAEIQCNLEYSSATDTVFTLNGMPGVISDYVSDLSRVYGSPKEFFAMSFLVACCAAVRKRAVLDDGKYQNFPQLWVMNVAPSGIGKTEPDKKAFKTLIESDKASYETYKQERNEWRTESTACKKQNLQEPEKPTVKQILIDDCTPEALYLALENNSGLTLHSDELNTWFSNIGRYSKSGEVGRYLSIFDNTSFPINRKADEPIFVHEPYLNIAGGIQPEVLEETLQLNQMRKNGFAQRFLFVYPDRVLKPHYLDASPNQSYMSQYNDLIKYLSNNSFGTLYLSLEARKRFIAFSNELTDRANVSNSDYLKSMYSKFEIHCLRLALILELIKSYPYGHLNRKSVSYETLAYSIELCRYFIKCGLKVERLGSATSNNTIDKSSVAKFLVNQSGLSQSEAARLVGFSQQYLNKIMKT
;
A
#
# COMPACT_ATOMS: atom_id res chain seq x y z
N MET A 1 32.92 -11.57 -84.51
CA MET A 1 31.67 -11.98 -85.20
C MET A 1 30.63 -12.26 -84.11
N SER A 2 29.66 -11.35 -83.94
CA SER A 2 28.22 -11.55 -84.24
C SER A 2 27.56 -12.66 -83.39
N LYS A 3 26.71 -12.29 -82.40
CA LYS A 3 25.23 -12.51 -82.31
C LYS A 3 24.83 -14.01 -82.31
N GLN A 4 24.10 -14.57 -81.34
CA GLN A 4 22.69 -14.33 -80.93
C GLN A 4 22.40 -15.17 -79.65
N LYS A 5 21.78 -14.60 -78.59
CA LYS A 5 20.37 -14.76 -78.14
C LYS A 5 19.92 -16.20 -77.82
N GLU A 6 19.65 -16.46 -76.54
CA GLU A 6 18.38 -17.02 -76.04
C GLU A 6 18.21 -16.72 -74.54
N SER A 7 16.98 -16.39 -74.13
CA SER A 7 16.55 -15.88 -72.81
C SER A 7 16.02 -17.01 -71.90
N PRO A 8 15.91 -16.78 -70.57
CA PRO A 8 15.97 -17.83 -69.54
C PRO A 8 14.60 -18.44 -69.18
N SER A 9 14.61 -19.70 -68.76
CA SER A 9 13.50 -20.35 -68.06
C SER A 9 13.68 -20.23 -66.54
N ASP A 10 12.64 -19.72 -65.88
CA ASP A 10 12.49 -19.56 -64.44
C ASP A 10 12.67 -20.85 -63.64
N SER A 11 13.60 -20.86 -62.69
CA SER A 11 13.51 -21.70 -61.48
C SER A 11 14.42 -21.17 -60.37
N ALA A 12 14.01 -20.09 -59.70
CA ALA A 12 14.61 -19.70 -58.43
C ALA A 12 13.58 -18.93 -57.60
N LYS A 13 12.90 -19.63 -56.68
CA LYS A 13 12.40 -19.13 -55.38
C LYS A 13 11.59 -20.23 -54.68
N SER A 14 12.28 -21.02 -53.88
CA SER A 14 11.68 -21.86 -52.83
C SER A 14 12.82 -22.35 -51.94
N SER A 15 13.16 -21.55 -50.94
CA SER A 15 14.06 -21.92 -49.83
C SER A 15 14.17 -20.78 -48.79
N GLY A 16 13.06 -20.10 -48.49
CA GLY A 16 13.07 -18.95 -47.57
C GLY A 16 11.84 -18.76 -46.66
N GLU A 17 10.89 -19.71 -46.62
CA GLU A 17 9.62 -19.50 -45.90
C GLU A 17 9.33 -20.52 -44.77
N TYR A 18 10.27 -21.39 -44.41
CA TYR A 18 10.01 -22.43 -43.39
C TYR A 18 10.54 -22.14 -41.98
N GLU A 19 11.01 -20.93 -41.67
CA GLU A 19 11.67 -20.64 -40.38
C GLU A 19 11.09 -19.44 -39.60
N ILE A 20 9.82 -19.06 -39.81
CA ILE A 20 9.16 -17.96 -39.06
C ILE A 20 7.88 -18.40 -38.31
N MET A 21 7.47 -19.67 -38.39
CA MET A 21 6.23 -20.17 -37.73
C MET A 21 6.45 -20.92 -36.39
N GLN A 22 7.41 -20.54 -35.55
CA GLN A 22 7.60 -21.17 -34.23
C GLN A 22 7.65 -20.23 -33.01
N ASN A 23 7.33 -18.94 -33.15
CA ASN A 23 7.47 -17.99 -32.03
C ASN A 23 6.20 -17.23 -31.60
N LYS A 24 5.01 -17.58 -32.11
CA LYS A 24 3.73 -16.97 -31.66
C LYS A 24 2.87 -17.89 -30.78
N ASP A 25 2.92 -19.20 -31.01
CA ASP A 25 2.11 -20.15 -30.24
C ASP A 25 2.63 -20.37 -28.81
N THR A 26 3.94 -20.23 -28.62
CA THR A 26 4.60 -20.27 -27.30
C THR A 26 4.20 -19.09 -26.42
N ASP A 27 3.98 -17.92 -27.03
CA ASP A 27 3.54 -16.70 -26.35
C ASP A 27 2.07 -16.80 -25.94
N PHE A 28 1.19 -17.32 -26.81
CA PHE A 28 -0.23 -17.49 -26.46
C PHE A 28 -0.46 -18.50 -25.33
N ILE A 29 0.21 -19.66 -25.34
CA ILE A 29 0.09 -20.64 -24.25
C ILE A 29 0.71 -20.10 -22.95
N GLY A 30 1.79 -19.33 -23.04
CA GLY A 30 2.37 -18.62 -21.89
C GLY A 30 1.40 -17.59 -21.30
N LEU A 31 0.82 -16.76 -22.15
CA LEU A 31 -0.18 -15.75 -21.80
C LEU A 31 -1.44 -16.39 -21.19
N LEU A 32 -1.95 -17.47 -21.78
CA LEU A 32 -3.12 -18.20 -21.28
C LEU A 32 -2.83 -18.87 -19.93
N LYS A 33 -1.64 -19.47 -19.74
CA LYS A 33 -1.24 -20.03 -18.45
C LYS A 33 -1.11 -18.95 -17.37
N ALA A 34 -0.51 -17.81 -17.72
CA ALA A 34 -0.42 -16.66 -16.82
C ALA A 34 -1.79 -16.06 -16.51
N GLU A 35 -2.71 -16.02 -17.47
CA GLU A 35 -4.09 -15.55 -17.28
C GLU A 35 -4.93 -16.54 -16.45
N ILE A 36 -4.79 -17.85 -16.65
CA ILE A 36 -5.39 -18.88 -15.81
C ILE A 36 -4.85 -18.79 -14.38
N GLN A 37 -3.53 -18.65 -14.21
CA GLN A 37 -2.89 -18.49 -12.90
C GLN A 37 -3.39 -17.22 -12.20
N CYS A 38 -3.44 -16.10 -12.93
CA CYS A 38 -3.99 -14.84 -12.44
C CYS A 38 -5.46 -15.01 -12.01
N ASN A 39 -6.29 -15.67 -12.85
CA ASN A 39 -7.70 -15.96 -12.56
C ASN A 39 -7.89 -16.92 -11.37
N LEU A 40 -6.98 -17.87 -11.15
CA LEU A 40 -6.96 -18.75 -9.97
C LEU A 40 -6.59 -17.98 -8.70
N GLU A 41 -5.56 -17.11 -8.76
CA GLU A 41 -5.18 -16.22 -7.65
C GLU A 41 -6.33 -15.31 -7.27
N TYR A 42 -6.96 -14.71 -8.26
CA TYR A 42 -8.20 -13.98 -8.17
C TYR A 42 -9.32 -14.82 -7.56
N SER A 43 -9.59 -16.04 -8.02
CA SER A 43 -10.63 -16.91 -7.46
C SER A 43 -10.34 -17.29 -6.00
N SER A 44 -9.08 -17.31 -5.57
CA SER A 44 -8.69 -17.54 -4.17
C SER A 44 -8.81 -16.30 -3.27
N ALA A 45 -9.01 -15.12 -3.86
CA ALA A 45 -9.15 -13.84 -3.14
C ALA A 45 -10.53 -13.67 -2.47
N THR A 46 -11.45 -14.63 -2.60
CA THR A 46 -12.79 -14.63 -1.97
C THR A 46 -12.80 -15.25 -0.56
N ASP A 47 -11.63 -15.47 0.05
CA ASP A 47 -11.49 -15.89 1.44
C ASP A 47 -10.30 -15.16 2.09
N THR A 48 -10.49 -13.85 2.34
CA THR A 48 -9.52 -13.02 3.07
C THR A 48 -9.65 -13.29 4.57
N VAL A 49 -8.93 -14.29 5.07
CA VAL A 49 -8.86 -14.58 6.52
C VAL A 49 -7.73 -13.78 7.14
N PHE A 50 -8.04 -12.88 8.06
CA PHE A 50 -7.06 -12.26 8.93
C PHE A 50 -6.92 -13.02 10.23
N THR A 51 -5.68 -13.16 10.69
CA THR A 51 -5.36 -13.88 11.91
C THR A 51 -4.71 -12.95 12.92
N LEU A 52 -5.14 -13.06 14.18
CA LEU A 52 -4.46 -12.44 15.32
C LEU A 52 -3.40 -13.37 15.93
N ASN A 53 -3.30 -14.61 15.43
CA ASN A 53 -2.34 -15.59 15.94
C ASN A 53 -0.91 -15.20 15.51
N GLY A 54 -0.15 -14.65 16.44
CA GLY A 54 1.17 -14.05 16.22
C GLY A 54 1.22 -12.54 16.51
N MET A 55 0.06 -11.90 16.68
CA MET A 55 -0.04 -10.52 17.17
C MET A 55 0.40 -10.47 18.65
N PRO A 56 1.16 -9.44 19.08
CA PRO A 56 1.50 -9.28 20.49
C PRO A 56 0.25 -9.17 21.38
N GLY A 57 0.29 -9.84 22.55
CA GLY A 57 -0.85 -9.99 23.46
C GLY A 57 -1.59 -8.68 23.79
N VAL A 58 -0.82 -7.63 24.11
CA VAL A 58 -1.36 -6.30 24.41
C VAL A 58 -2.24 -5.72 23.30
N ILE A 59 -1.96 -6.06 22.03
CA ILE A 59 -2.79 -5.67 20.88
C ILE A 59 -3.90 -6.70 20.65
N SER A 60 -3.58 -8.00 20.61
CA SER A 60 -4.57 -9.04 20.28
C SER A 60 -5.74 -9.08 21.26
N ASP A 61 -5.46 -8.93 22.55
CA ASP A 61 -6.46 -9.03 23.62
C ASP A 61 -7.41 -7.84 23.54
N TYR A 62 -6.87 -6.63 23.34
CA TYR A 62 -7.69 -5.44 23.23
C TYR A 62 -8.48 -5.40 21.92
N VAL A 63 -7.86 -5.78 20.79
CA VAL A 63 -8.55 -5.91 19.50
C VAL A 63 -9.70 -6.91 19.58
N SER A 64 -9.50 -8.07 20.23
CA SER A 64 -10.54 -9.08 20.39
C SER A 64 -11.71 -8.57 21.23
N ASP A 65 -11.41 -7.85 22.32
CA ASP A 65 -12.42 -7.22 23.15
C ASP A 65 -13.20 -6.13 22.40
N LEU A 66 -12.50 -5.22 21.71
CA LEU A 66 -13.12 -4.15 20.94
C LEU A 66 -13.94 -4.68 19.77
N SER A 67 -13.43 -5.65 19.02
CA SER A 67 -14.17 -6.27 17.92
C SER A 67 -15.43 -6.96 18.42
N ARG A 68 -15.40 -7.60 19.60
CA ARG A 68 -16.61 -8.17 20.24
C ARG A 68 -17.61 -7.09 20.67
N VAL A 69 -17.14 -6.00 21.28
CA VAL A 69 -18.00 -4.94 21.83
C VAL A 69 -18.64 -4.09 20.72
N TYR A 70 -17.85 -3.64 19.76
CA TYR A 70 -18.32 -2.78 18.66
C TYR A 70 -18.87 -3.57 17.47
N GLY A 71 -18.52 -4.85 17.37
CA GLY A 71 -18.85 -5.75 16.26
C GLY A 71 -18.27 -5.31 14.91
N SER A 72 -17.29 -4.40 14.91
CA SER A 72 -16.50 -4.08 13.73
C SER A 72 -15.40 -5.13 13.50
N PRO A 73 -14.99 -5.36 12.24
CA PRO A 73 -13.94 -6.32 11.90
C PRO A 73 -12.66 -6.08 12.71
N LYS A 74 -12.11 -7.16 13.28
CA LYS A 74 -10.88 -7.14 14.09
C LYS A 74 -9.68 -6.58 13.32
N GLU A 75 -9.70 -6.72 12.00
CA GLU A 75 -8.68 -6.25 11.06
C GLU A 75 -8.54 -4.73 11.07
N PHE A 76 -9.67 -4.01 11.17
CA PHE A 76 -9.66 -2.56 11.26
C PHE A 76 -9.02 -2.11 12.57
N PHE A 77 -9.41 -2.70 13.70
CA PHE A 77 -8.77 -2.42 14.99
C PHE A 77 -7.28 -2.76 14.96
N ALA A 78 -6.92 -3.98 14.53
CA ALA A 78 -5.54 -4.43 14.49
C ALA A 78 -4.65 -3.47 13.70
N MET A 79 -5.09 -3.04 12.51
CA MET A 79 -4.26 -2.19 11.67
C MET A 79 -4.23 -0.73 12.11
N SER A 80 -5.34 -0.17 12.60
CA SER A 80 -5.33 1.18 13.20
C SER A 80 -4.37 1.23 14.40
N PHE A 81 -4.35 0.17 15.22
CA PHE A 81 -3.45 0.05 16.38
C PHE A 81 -1.99 -0.08 15.95
N LEU A 82 -1.68 -0.88 14.93
CA LEU A 82 -0.32 -0.97 14.39
C LEU A 82 0.15 0.36 13.82
N VAL A 83 -0.69 1.11 13.09
CA VAL A 83 -0.32 2.44 12.59
C VAL A 83 -0.11 3.42 13.75
N ALA A 84 -0.95 3.42 14.78
CA ALA A 84 -0.74 4.25 15.97
C ALA A 84 0.57 3.90 16.69
N CYS A 85 0.93 2.62 16.78
CA CYS A 85 2.24 2.21 17.29
C CYS A 85 3.38 2.73 16.40
N CYS A 86 3.24 2.69 15.08
CA CYS A 86 4.20 3.27 14.13
C CYS A 86 4.31 4.80 14.32
N ALA A 87 3.19 5.49 14.52
CA ALA A 87 3.10 6.92 14.77
C ALA A 87 3.76 7.32 16.10
N ALA A 88 3.69 6.45 17.11
CA ALA A 88 4.44 6.60 18.34
C ALA A 88 5.94 6.47 18.09
N VAL A 89 6.41 5.38 17.45
CA VAL A 89 7.85 5.10 17.24
C VAL A 89 8.54 6.11 16.31
N ARG A 90 7.95 6.39 15.14
CA ARG A 90 8.52 7.21 14.05
C ARG A 90 9.92 6.73 13.65
N LYS A 91 10.88 7.65 13.47
CA LYS A 91 12.27 7.37 13.08
C LYS A 91 13.17 6.83 14.21
N ARG A 92 12.64 6.46 15.37
CA ARG A 92 13.44 5.97 16.52
C ARG A 92 13.76 4.48 16.49
N ALA A 93 13.32 3.80 15.44
CA ALA A 93 13.69 2.43 15.15
C ALA A 93 13.89 2.26 13.64
N VAL A 94 14.87 1.48 13.25
CA VAL A 94 15.13 1.11 11.85
C VAL A 94 15.48 -0.36 11.78
N LEU A 95 14.91 -1.07 10.81
CA LEU A 95 15.30 -2.44 10.48
C LEU A 95 16.26 -2.39 9.29
N ASP A 96 17.47 -2.88 9.52
CA ASP A 96 18.51 -3.02 8.51
C ASP A 96 18.61 -4.51 8.12
N ASP A 97 18.25 -4.81 6.88
CA ASP A 97 18.38 -6.17 6.33
C ASP A 97 19.76 -6.41 5.68
N GLY A 98 20.67 -5.43 5.72
CA GLY A 98 21.98 -5.43 5.10
C GLY A 98 22.01 -4.85 3.68
N LYS A 99 20.84 -4.58 3.08
CA LYS A 99 20.71 -3.93 1.75
C LYS A 99 19.94 -2.62 1.86
N TYR A 100 18.88 -2.61 2.66
CA TYR A 100 17.94 -1.51 2.78
C TYR A 100 17.60 -1.27 4.25
N GLN A 101 17.38 0.01 4.55
CA GLN A 101 16.93 0.47 5.84
C GLN A 101 15.43 0.78 5.80
N ASN A 102 14.69 0.24 6.76
CA ASN A 102 13.24 0.36 6.82
C ASN A 102 12.81 0.93 8.16
N PHE A 103 12.25 2.14 8.15
CA PHE A 103 11.48 2.68 9.28
C PHE A 103 10.10 2.00 9.35
N PRO A 104 9.39 2.01 10.49
CA PRO A 104 8.07 1.36 10.62
C PRO A 104 6.95 2.16 9.93
N GLN A 105 7.15 2.62 8.69
CA GLN A 105 6.22 3.46 7.96
C GLN A 105 5.13 2.66 7.23
N LEU A 106 3.87 2.83 7.65
CA LEU A 106 2.73 2.12 7.07
C LEU A 106 1.75 3.06 6.39
N TRP A 107 1.33 2.68 5.19
CA TRP A 107 0.22 3.29 4.46
C TRP A 107 -0.90 2.26 4.42
N VAL A 108 -2.02 2.53 5.09
CA VAL A 108 -3.11 1.59 5.34
C VAL A 108 -4.43 2.22 4.90
N MET A 109 -5.26 1.44 4.22
CA MET A 109 -6.64 1.84 3.94
C MET A 109 -7.63 0.82 4.46
N ASN A 110 -8.54 1.25 5.32
CA ASN A 110 -9.66 0.44 5.77
C ASN A 110 -10.81 0.56 4.76
N VAL A 111 -11.03 -0.50 3.97
CA VAL A 111 -12.01 -0.54 2.87
C VAL A 111 -13.30 -1.20 3.37
N ALA A 112 -14.37 -0.41 3.52
CA ALA A 112 -15.69 -0.92 3.84
C ALA A 112 -16.80 0.04 3.39
N PRO A 113 -18.03 -0.45 3.14
CA PRO A 113 -19.20 0.40 2.99
C PRO A 113 -19.40 1.37 4.17
N SER A 114 -20.19 2.42 3.95
CA SER A 114 -20.56 3.34 5.03
C SER A 114 -21.36 2.61 6.13
N GLY A 115 -21.20 3.05 7.39
CA GLY A 115 -21.94 2.50 8.53
C GLY A 115 -21.42 1.19 9.14
N ILE A 116 -20.29 0.67 8.66
CA ILE A 116 -19.64 -0.58 9.14
C ILE A 116 -18.71 -0.36 10.38
N GLY A 117 -18.55 0.89 10.82
CA GLY A 117 -17.78 1.22 12.03
C GLY A 117 -16.27 1.30 11.81
N LYS A 118 -15.82 1.98 10.75
CA LYS A 118 -14.39 2.25 10.48
C LYS A 118 -13.79 3.26 11.46
N THR A 119 -14.61 4.17 11.96
CA THR A 119 -14.18 5.31 12.81
C THR A 119 -13.79 4.90 14.24
N GLU A 120 -14.48 3.92 14.84
CA GLU A 120 -14.18 3.51 16.22
C GLU A 120 -12.80 2.88 16.39
N PRO A 121 -12.32 1.99 15.48
CA PRO A 121 -10.92 1.56 15.43
C PRO A 121 -9.91 2.70 15.55
N ASP A 122 -10.06 3.72 14.72
CA ASP A 122 -9.16 4.86 14.65
C ASP A 122 -9.21 5.71 15.93
N LYS A 123 -10.42 6.03 16.40
CA LYS A 123 -10.61 6.78 17.67
C LYS A 123 -9.94 6.08 18.85
N LYS A 124 -10.04 4.74 18.94
CA LYS A 124 -9.41 3.99 20.02
C LYS A 124 -7.89 3.93 19.88
N ALA A 125 -7.40 3.70 18.66
CA ALA A 125 -5.99 3.57 18.38
C ALA A 125 -5.20 4.87 18.65
N PHE A 126 -5.72 6.01 18.19
CA PHE A 126 -5.01 7.29 18.19
C PHE A 126 -5.28 8.16 19.41
N LYS A 127 -6.19 7.79 20.31
CA LYS A 127 -6.62 8.62 21.46
C LYS A 127 -5.45 9.24 22.23
N THR A 128 -4.48 8.43 22.65
CA THR A 128 -3.33 8.91 23.44
C THR A 128 -2.42 9.85 22.65
N LEU A 129 -2.28 9.63 21.33
CA LEU A 129 -1.48 10.51 20.47
C LEU A 129 -2.17 11.86 20.25
N ILE A 130 -3.50 11.86 20.08
CA ILE A 130 -4.31 13.09 20.00
C ILE A 130 -4.17 13.90 21.30
N GLU A 131 -4.23 13.25 22.46
CA GLU A 131 -4.02 13.90 23.76
C GLU A 131 -2.60 14.49 23.87
N SER A 132 -1.58 13.80 23.36
CA SER A 132 -0.20 14.29 23.29
C SER A 132 -0.07 15.52 22.39
N ASP A 133 -0.62 15.48 21.18
CA ASP A 133 -0.57 16.60 20.24
C ASP A 133 -1.32 17.82 20.77
N LYS A 134 -2.45 17.61 21.47
CA LYS A 134 -3.17 18.68 22.16
C LYS A 134 -2.29 19.36 23.21
N ALA A 135 -1.56 18.58 24.01
CA ALA A 135 -0.64 19.13 25.00
C ALA A 135 0.51 19.91 24.33
N SER A 136 1.14 19.36 23.30
CA SER A 136 2.19 20.02 22.54
C SER A 136 1.72 21.33 21.88
N TYR A 137 0.47 21.37 21.40
CA TYR A 137 -0.12 22.55 20.81
C TYR A 137 -0.39 23.67 21.83
N GLU A 138 -0.81 23.34 23.06
CA GLU A 138 -0.96 24.33 24.12
C GLU A 138 0.39 24.91 24.56
N THR A 139 1.45 24.09 24.64
CA THR A 139 2.82 24.58 24.85
C THR A 139 3.25 25.52 23.72
N TYR A 140 3.05 25.12 22.47
CA TYR A 140 3.36 25.97 21.31
C TYR A 140 2.64 27.32 21.34
N LYS A 141 1.37 27.36 21.76
CA LYS A 141 0.63 28.64 21.89
C LYS A 141 1.29 29.58 22.89
N GLN A 142 1.78 29.06 24.01
CA GLN A 142 2.46 29.84 25.04
C GLN A 142 3.78 30.40 24.47
N GLU A 143 4.63 29.52 23.94
CA GLU A 143 5.90 29.89 23.29
C GLU A 143 5.71 30.91 22.17
N ARG A 144 4.66 30.76 21.35
CA ARG A 144 4.35 31.69 20.25
C ARG A 144 3.95 33.07 20.76
N ASN A 145 3.23 33.16 21.87
CA ASN A 145 2.82 34.44 22.46
C ASN A 145 4.02 35.17 23.08
N GLU A 146 4.91 34.44 23.75
CA GLU A 146 6.18 34.95 24.28
C GLU A 146 7.05 35.46 23.13
N TRP A 147 7.30 34.62 22.12
CA TRP A 147 8.03 34.98 20.91
C TRP A 147 7.46 36.22 20.23
N ARG A 148 6.13 36.36 20.11
CA ARG A 148 5.51 37.53 19.47
C ARG A 148 5.80 38.82 20.23
N THR A 149 5.82 38.76 21.56
CA THR A 149 6.10 39.91 22.43
C THR A 149 7.57 40.30 22.31
N GLU A 150 8.47 39.33 22.39
CA GLU A 150 9.92 39.53 22.27
C GLU A 150 10.33 40.01 20.88
N SER A 151 9.82 39.38 19.81
CA SER A 151 10.04 39.80 18.41
C SER A 151 9.62 41.25 18.18
N THR A 152 8.48 41.67 18.74
CA THR A 152 8.02 43.06 18.63
C THR A 152 8.95 44.04 19.37
N ALA A 153 9.48 43.65 20.53
CA ALA A 153 10.45 44.46 21.27
C ALA A 153 11.79 44.56 20.54
N CYS A 154 12.32 43.44 20.03
CA CYS A 154 13.55 43.41 19.22
C CYS A 154 13.42 44.27 17.96
N LYS A 155 12.29 44.18 17.23
CA LYS A 155 12.02 45.03 16.06
C LYS A 155 12.07 46.53 16.39
N LYS A 156 11.52 46.95 17.52
CA LYS A 156 11.56 48.35 17.95
C LYS A 156 12.97 48.82 18.29
N GLN A 157 13.83 47.92 18.74
CA GLN A 157 15.21 48.20 19.14
C GLN A 157 16.23 47.90 18.02
N ASN A 158 15.78 47.53 16.81
CA ASN A 158 16.63 47.04 15.72
C ASN A 158 17.58 45.90 16.17
N LEU A 159 17.11 45.03 17.06
CA LEU A 159 17.83 43.84 17.51
C LEU A 159 17.40 42.61 16.71
N GLN A 160 18.24 41.58 16.72
CA GLN A 160 17.92 40.29 16.13
C GLN A 160 16.68 39.68 16.80
N GLU A 161 15.74 39.19 15.99
CA GLU A 161 14.54 38.52 16.49
C GLU A 161 14.86 37.12 17.02
N PRO A 162 14.17 36.67 18.09
CA PRO A 162 14.27 35.28 18.53
C PRO A 162 13.73 34.33 17.46
N GLU A 163 14.22 33.09 17.50
CA GLU A 163 13.78 32.03 16.59
C GLU A 163 12.29 31.75 16.81
N LYS A 164 11.54 31.62 15.70
CA LYS A 164 10.11 31.37 15.76
C LYS A 164 9.86 29.93 16.23
N PRO A 165 9.04 29.70 17.27
CA PRO A 165 8.72 28.35 17.71
C PRO A 165 8.03 27.57 16.60
N THR A 166 8.25 26.25 16.58
CA THR A 166 7.67 25.32 15.61
C THR A 166 6.68 24.39 16.30
N VAL A 167 5.57 24.07 15.63
CA VAL A 167 4.57 23.15 16.19
C VAL A 167 5.16 21.75 16.20
N LYS A 168 5.22 21.14 17.39
CA LYS A 168 5.50 19.71 17.54
C LYS A 168 4.20 18.93 17.48
N GLN A 169 4.08 18.06 16.49
CA GLN A 169 2.87 17.26 16.23
C GLN A 169 3.24 15.90 15.67
N ILE A 170 2.41 14.91 15.97
CA ILE A 170 2.54 13.53 15.50
C ILE A 170 1.53 13.27 14.38
N LEU A 171 0.33 13.83 14.53
CA LEU A 171 -0.79 13.69 13.61
C LEU A 171 -0.90 14.93 12.73
N ILE A 172 -1.33 14.71 11.49
CA ILE A 172 -1.68 15.77 10.57
C ILE A 172 -2.94 15.36 9.81
N ASP A 173 -3.80 16.32 9.54
CA ASP A 173 -5.00 16.17 8.73
C ASP A 173 -5.16 17.40 7.84
N ASP A 174 -5.92 17.27 6.74
CA ASP A 174 -6.27 18.31 5.76
C ASP A 174 -5.23 19.45 5.60
N CYS A 175 -4.08 19.13 5.00
CA CYS A 175 -2.99 20.09 4.80
C CYS A 175 -2.67 20.30 3.32
N THR A 176 -2.25 21.52 2.97
CA THR A 176 -1.69 21.77 1.64
C THR A 176 -0.32 21.08 1.51
N PRO A 177 0.16 20.78 0.28
CA PRO A 177 1.47 20.18 0.09
C PRO A 177 2.60 20.95 0.79
N GLU A 178 2.56 22.28 0.76
CA GLU A 178 3.50 23.17 1.45
C GLU A 178 3.53 22.95 2.95
N ALA A 179 2.35 22.95 3.56
CA ALA A 179 2.20 22.79 5.00
C ALA A 179 2.68 21.39 5.41
N LEU A 180 2.40 20.36 4.61
CA LEU A 180 2.91 19.01 4.83
C LEU A 180 4.43 18.98 4.81
N TYR A 181 5.08 19.59 3.82
CA TYR A 181 6.53 19.56 3.70
C TYR A 181 7.23 20.31 4.84
N LEU A 182 6.72 21.49 5.20
CA LEU A 182 7.20 22.24 6.35
C LEU A 182 7.00 21.45 7.66
N ALA A 183 5.86 20.76 7.80
CA ALA A 183 5.62 19.92 8.97
C ALA A 183 6.58 18.72 9.01
N LEU A 184 6.89 18.09 7.87
CA LEU A 184 7.85 16.99 7.77
C LEU A 184 9.29 17.42 8.06
N GLU A 185 9.68 18.64 7.73
CA GLU A 185 10.99 19.21 8.09
C GLU A 185 11.08 19.45 9.61
N ASN A 186 10.01 19.98 10.22
CA ASN A 186 10.02 20.39 11.63
C ASN A 186 9.78 19.24 12.64
N ASN A 187 9.36 18.07 12.16
CA ASN A 187 8.98 16.93 12.99
C ASN A 187 9.67 15.65 12.51
N SER A 188 10.09 14.77 13.42
CA SER A 188 10.81 13.53 13.11
C SER A 188 9.92 12.40 12.58
N GLY A 189 8.87 12.75 11.83
CA GLY A 189 7.87 11.86 11.26
C GLY A 189 6.44 12.25 11.64
N LEU A 190 5.53 12.10 10.69
CA LEU A 190 4.11 12.42 10.83
C LEU A 190 3.23 11.21 10.52
N THR A 191 1.97 11.29 10.92
CA THR A 191 0.92 10.37 10.50
C THR A 191 -0.25 11.17 9.97
N LEU A 192 -0.51 11.02 8.67
CA LEU A 192 -1.73 11.52 8.06
C LEU A 192 -2.85 10.57 8.46
N HIS A 193 -3.72 11.03 9.36
CA HIS A 193 -4.85 10.27 9.86
C HIS A 193 -6.15 10.98 9.49
N SER A 194 -7.01 10.30 8.74
CA SER A 194 -8.30 10.86 8.30
C SER A 194 -9.38 9.79 8.29
N ASP A 195 -10.56 10.11 8.84
CA ASP A 195 -11.71 9.19 8.87
C ASP A 195 -12.16 8.81 7.43
N GLU A 196 -11.98 9.72 6.47
CA GLU A 196 -12.26 9.51 5.05
C GLU A 196 -11.12 10.04 4.17
N LEU A 197 -10.29 9.12 3.66
CA LEU A 197 -9.14 9.48 2.82
C LEU A 197 -9.53 10.11 1.48
N ASN A 198 -10.80 10.05 1.06
CA ASN A 198 -11.25 10.60 -0.22
C ASN A 198 -10.94 12.10 -0.36
N THR A 199 -11.15 12.87 0.71
CA THR A 199 -10.87 14.32 0.70
C THR A 199 -9.39 14.58 0.45
N TRP A 200 -8.53 13.84 1.14
CA TRP A 200 -7.09 13.91 0.93
C TRP A 200 -6.71 13.52 -0.51
N PHE A 201 -7.26 12.41 -1.02
CA PHE A 201 -7.04 11.96 -2.39
C PHE A 201 -7.44 12.97 -3.46
N SER A 202 -8.61 13.60 -3.27
CA SER A 202 -9.15 14.63 -4.16
C SER A 202 -8.29 15.91 -4.17
N ASN A 203 -7.53 16.15 -3.10
CA ASN A 203 -6.61 17.28 -3.01
C ASN A 203 -5.26 17.00 -3.70
N ILE A 204 -4.88 15.73 -3.95
CA ILE A 204 -3.67 15.39 -4.70
C ILE A 204 -3.81 15.84 -6.15
N GLY A 205 -2.91 16.70 -6.61
CA GLY A 205 -2.89 17.23 -7.97
C GLY A 205 -3.84 18.40 -8.22
N ARG A 206 -4.60 18.84 -7.20
CA ARG A 206 -5.48 20.01 -7.28
C ARG A 206 -4.68 21.31 -7.41
N TYR A 207 -3.51 21.37 -6.79
CA TYR A 207 -2.67 22.57 -6.71
C TYR A 207 -1.53 22.59 -7.74
N SER A 208 -1.11 21.43 -8.26
CA SER A 208 -0.11 21.33 -9.33
C SER A 208 -0.43 20.20 -10.31
N LYS A 209 -0.40 20.48 -11.62
CA LYS A 209 -0.71 19.50 -12.68
C LYS A 209 0.32 18.37 -12.82
N SER A 210 1.38 18.34 -12.02
CA SER A 210 2.43 17.32 -12.08
C SER A 210 3.33 17.32 -10.84
N GLY A 211 3.58 16.15 -10.25
CA GLY A 211 4.71 15.93 -9.34
C GLY A 211 4.37 15.57 -7.90
N GLU A 212 3.17 15.88 -7.39
CA GLU A 212 2.77 15.57 -6.01
C GLU A 212 2.79 14.06 -5.72
N VAL A 213 2.26 13.24 -6.64
CA VAL A 213 2.36 11.78 -6.51
C VAL A 213 3.82 11.34 -6.40
N GLY A 214 4.70 11.88 -7.24
CA GLY A 214 6.14 11.59 -7.18
C GLY A 214 6.77 11.94 -5.83
N ARG A 215 6.36 13.04 -5.20
CA ARG A 215 6.79 13.41 -3.84
C ARG A 215 6.32 12.38 -2.81
N TYR A 216 5.08 11.92 -2.89
CA TYR A 216 4.61 10.85 -2.03
C TYR A 216 5.39 9.55 -2.25
N LEU A 217 5.78 9.20 -3.48
CA LEU A 217 6.65 8.04 -3.72
C LEU A 217 8.00 8.22 -3.02
N SER A 218 8.62 9.40 -3.10
CA SER A 218 9.84 9.71 -2.35
C SER A 218 9.64 9.63 -0.84
N ILE A 219 8.50 10.09 -0.32
CA ILE A 219 8.14 9.96 1.10
C ILE A 219 7.98 8.48 1.49
N PHE A 220 7.37 7.66 0.62
CA PHE A 220 7.26 6.23 0.87
C PHE A 220 8.63 5.58 0.98
N ASP A 221 9.56 5.93 0.10
CA ASP A 221 10.91 5.39 0.04
C ASP A 221 11.89 6.14 0.99
N ASN A 222 11.38 7.03 1.86
CA ASN A 222 12.16 7.86 2.80
C ASN A 222 13.30 8.65 2.14
N THR A 223 13.14 9.02 0.87
CA THR A 223 14.15 9.72 0.08
C THR A 223 14.07 11.22 0.31
N SER A 224 15.19 11.85 0.66
CA SER A 224 15.28 13.29 0.89
C SER A 224 14.99 14.10 -0.37
N PHE A 225 14.37 15.27 -0.23
CA PHE A 225 14.14 16.18 -1.36
C PHE A 225 14.14 17.65 -0.95
N PRO A 226 14.65 18.55 -1.82
CA PRO A 226 14.51 19.99 -1.64
C PRO A 226 13.18 20.52 -2.20
N ILE A 227 12.74 21.65 -1.67
CA ILE A 227 11.63 22.45 -2.19
C ILE A 227 12.12 23.89 -2.29
N ASN A 228 12.31 24.34 -3.53
CA ASN A 228 12.77 25.70 -3.82
C ASN A 228 11.60 26.48 -4.42
N ARG A 229 11.19 27.56 -3.76
CA ARG A 229 10.18 28.51 -4.26
C ARG A 229 10.82 29.88 -4.40
N LYS A 230 10.38 30.63 -5.41
CA LYS A 230 11.02 31.92 -5.77
C LYS A 230 10.95 32.97 -4.65
N ALA A 231 9.94 32.88 -3.78
CA ALA A 231 9.66 33.88 -2.74
C ALA A 231 9.85 33.37 -1.31
N ASP A 232 10.12 32.08 -1.12
CA ASP A 232 10.22 31.45 0.20
C ASP A 232 11.65 30.95 0.43
N GLU A 233 12.03 30.78 1.70
CA GLU A 233 13.27 30.08 2.03
C GLU A 233 13.21 28.62 1.54
N PRO A 234 14.32 28.08 1.00
CA PRO A 234 14.39 26.68 0.61
C PRO A 234 14.10 25.75 1.79
N ILE A 235 13.16 24.80 1.60
CA ILE A 235 12.87 23.74 2.56
C ILE A 235 13.63 22.49 2.14
N PHE A 236 14.34 21.85 3.08
CA PHE A 236 15.03 20.58 2.82
C PHE A 236 14.44 19.47 3.68
N VAL A 237 13.56 18.66 3.07
CA VAL A 237 12.93 17.54 3.76
C VAL A 237 13.89 16.36 3.76
N HIS A 238 14.61 16.18 4.88
CA HIS A 238 15.56 15.11 5.07
C HIS A 238 14.88 13.82 5.55
N GLU A 239 15.05 12.73 4.79
CA GLU A 239 14.54 11.39 5.12
C GLU A 239 13.09 11.43 5.68
N PRO A 240 12.13 11.91 4.86
CA PRO A 240 10.75 12.10 5.28
C PRO A 240 10.15 10.81 5.82
N TYR A 241 9.36 10.91 6.89
CA TYR A 241 8.56 9.82 7.42
C TYR A 241 7.09 10.22 7.47
N LEU A 242 6.22 9.48 6.80
CA LEU A 242 4.78 9.71 6.81
C LEU A 242 4.02 8.38 6.82
N ASN A 243 3.34 8.08 7.92
CA ASN A 243 2.27 7.10 7.88
C ASN A 243 1.04 7.71 7.22
N ILE A 244 0.23 6.89 6.55
CA ILE A 244 -1.06 7.30 5.99
C ILE A 244 -2.07 6.27 6.42
N ALA A 245 -3.12 6.66 7.13
CA ALA A 245 -4.17 5.75 7.55
C ALA A 245 -5.54 6.40 7.52
N GLY A 246 -6.53 5.62 7.10
CA GLY A 246 -7.90 6.06 7.12
C GLY A 246 -8.86 5.13 6.40
N GLY A 247 -10.13 5.51 6.44
CA GLY A 247 -11.21 4.78 5.79
C GLY A 247 -11.41 5.19 4.33
N ILE A 248 -11.84 4.25 3.50
CA ILE A 248 -12.39 4.53 2.18
C ILE A 248 -13.55 3.58 1.87
N GLN A 249 -14.46 4.00 1.00
CA GLN A 249 -15.56 3.16 0.53
C GLN A 249 -15.14 2.44 -0.76
N PRO A 250 -15.61 1.21 -1.05
CA PRO A 250 -15.21 0.48 -2.25
C PRO A 250 -15.41 1.27 -3.56
N GLU A 251 -16.57 1.90 -3.75
CA GLU A 251 -16.89 2.69 -4.96
C GLU A 251 -15.97 3.91 -5.09
N VAL A 252 -15.77 4.64 -3.99
CA VAL A 252 -14.87 5.80 -3.94
C VAL A 252 -13.41 5.40 -4.16
N LEU A 253 -13.01 4.21 -3.69
CA LEU A 253 -11.68 3.66 -3.95
C LEU A 253 -11.51 3.36 -5.45
N GLU A 254 -12.51 2.77 -6.09
CA GLU A 254 -12.48 2.53 -7.54
C GLU A 254 -12.25 3.83 -8.32
N GLU A 255 -12.99 4.89 -7.99
CA GLU A 255 -12.83 6.22 -8.60
C GLU A 255 -11.43 6.79 -8.32
N THR A 256 -11.00 6.74 -7.06
CA THR A 256 -9.70 7.26 -6.60
C THR A 256 -8.53 6.64 -7.36
N LEU A 257 -8.58 5.34 -7.61
CA LEU A 257 -7.51 4.62 -8.31
C LEU A 257 -7.34 5.06 -9.77
N GLN A 258 -8.37 5.66 -10.37
CA GLN A 258 -8.33 6.19 -11.73
C GLN A 258 -7.72 7.60 -11.77
N LEU A 259 -7.75 8.34 -10.65
CA LEU A 259 -7.17 9.66 -10.55
C LEU A 259 -5.65 9.62 -10.63
N ASN A 260 -5.05 10.67 -11.21
CA ASN A 260 -3.60 10.90 -11.23
C ASN A 260 -2.74 9.70 -11.67
N GLN A 261 -3.31 8.77 -12.45
CA GLN A 261 -2.65 7.53 -12.87
C GLN A 261 -2.12 6.67 -11.70
N MET A 262 -2.77 6.71 -10.54
CA MET A 262 -2.30 6.06 -9.30
C MET A 262 -2.05 4.55 -9.42
N ARG A 263 -2.76 3.88 -10.34
CA ARG A 263 -2.52 2.46 -10.67
C ARG A 263 -1.24 2.23 -11.48
N LYS A 264 -0.85 3.17 -12.34
CA LYS A 264 0.28 3.04 -13.28
C LYS A 264 1.60 3.55 -12.71
N ASN A 265 1.55 4.55 -11.84
CA ASN A 265 2.75 5.22 -11.31
C ASN A 265 3.30 4.58 -10.01
N GLY A 266 2.74 3.47 -9.54
CA GLY A 266 3.22 2.76 -8.36
C GLY A 266 2.68 3.30 -7.02
N PHE A 267 1.78 4.29 -7.03
CA PHE A 267 1.25 4.88 -5.81
C PHE A 267 0.30 3.93 -5.06
N ALA A 268 -0.67 3.34 -5.76
CA ALA A 268 -1.65 2.44 -5.14
C ALA A 268 -1.01 1.19 -4.52
N GLN A 269 0.06 0.69 -5.13
CA GLN A 269 0.80 -0.50 -4.71
C GLN A 269 1.55 -0.35 -3.39
N ARG A 270 1.67 0.87 -2.86
CA ARG A 270 2.30 1.17 -1.58
C ARG A 270 1.33 1.10 -0.39
N PHE A 271 0.05 0.90 -0.64
CA PHE A 271 -0.97 0.79 0.41
C PHE A 271 -1.22 -0.67 0.80
N LEU A 272 -1.32 -0.90 2.10
CA LEU A 272 -1.86 -2.11 2.71
C LEU A 272 -3.38 -1.96 2.80
N PHE A 273 -4.11 -2.56 1.85
CA PHE A 273 -5.57 -2.53 1.84
C PHE A 273 -6.13 -3.53 2.87
N VAL A 274 -6.89 -3.04 3.85
CA VAL A 274 -7.67 -3.87 4.76
C VAL A 274 -9.07 -4.00 4.16
N TYR A 275 -9.32 -5.09 3.44
CA TYR A 275 -10.57 -5.28 2.70
C TYR A 275 -11.23 -6.63 2.99
N PRO A 276 -11.81 -6.80 4.19
CA PRO A 276 -12.45 -8.05 4.61
C PRO A 276 -13.65 -8.40 3.72
N ASP A 277 -13.90 -9.71 3.56
CA ASP A 277 -15.09 -10.21 2.88
C ASP A 277 -16.34 -9.99 3.73
N ARG A 278 -17.42 -9.55 3.09
CA ARG A 278 -18.79 -9.49 3.65
C ARG A 278 -18.85 -8.96 5.08
N VAL A 279 -18.64 -7.66 5.25
CA VAL A 279 -18.86 -7.04 6.56
C VAL A 279 -20.34 -6.76 6.77
N LEU A 280 -20.96 -7.50 7.70
CA LEU A 280 -22.33 -7.26 8.13
C LEU A 280 -22.33 -6.33 9.34
N LYS A 281 -23.33 -5.46 9.40
CA LYS A 281 -23.53 -4.62 10.58
C LYS A 281 -24.04 -5.49 11.73
N PRO A 282 -23.36 -5.53 12.88
CA PRO A 282 -23.79 -6.29 14.05
C PRO A 282 -25.03 -5.65 14.68
N HIS A 283 -25.80 -6.45 15.43
CA HIS A 283 -26.74 -5.89 16.41
C HIS A 283 -25.99 -5.15 17.51
N TYR A 284 -26.63 -4.13 18.09
CA TYR A 284 -26.07 -3.43 19.23
C TYR A 284 -25.89 -4.41 20.40
N LEU A 285 -24.68 -4.43 20.96
CA LEU A 285 -24.34 -5.20 22.15
C LEU A 285 -24.24 -4.25 23.34
N ASP A 286 -25.02 -4.51 24.39
CA ASP A 286 -24.91 -3.77 25.66
C ASP A 286 -23.69 -4.27 26.46
N ALA A 287 -22.51 -3.86 26.03
CA ALA A 287 -21.24 -4.16 26.67
C ALA A 287 -20.29 -2.96 26.57
N SER A 288 -19.37 -2.85 27.52
CA SER A 288 -18.31 -1.84 27.52
C SER A 288 -16.94 -2.48 27.31
N PRO A 289 -15.99 -1.77 26.64
CA PRO A 289 -14.62 -2.25 26.52
C PRO A 289 -13.94 -2.44 27.89
N ASN A 290 -13.08 -3.44 27.98
CA ASN A 290 -12.29 -3.74 29.17
C ASN A 290 -11.27 -2.61 29.44
N GLN A 291 -11.39 -1.99 30.62
CA GLN A 291 -10.53 -0.86 31.01
C GLN A 291 -9.07 -1.26 31.23
N SER A 292 -8.80 -2.52 31.62
CA SER A 292 -7.43 -3.01 31.81
C SER A 292 -6.69 -3.07 30.47
N TYR A 293 -7.34 -3.62 29.43
CA TYR A 293 -6.75 -3.66 28.08
C TYR A 293 -6.51 -2.26 27.52
N MET A 294 -7.45 -1.34 27.74
CA MET A 294 -7.27 0.07 27.38
C MET A 294 -6.06 0.69 28.10
N SER A 295 -5.90 0.46 29.41
CA SER A 295 -4.75 0.97 30.17
C SER A 295 -3.43 0.42 29.64
N GLN A 296 -3.35 -0.90 29.42
CA GLN A 296 -2.14 -1.55 28.91
C GLN A 296 -1.74 -1.03 27.52
N TYR A 297 -2.72 -0.80 26.65
CA TYR A 297 -2.46 -0.21 25.34
C TYR A 297 -1.97 1.24 25.43
N ASN A 298 -2.56 2.06 26.30
CA ASN A 298 -2.09 3.43 26.51
C ASN A 298 -0.64 3.44 27.04
N ASP A 299 -0.30 2.51 27.93
CA ASP A 299 1.06 2.37 28.46
C ASP A 299 2.04 1.85 27.41
N LEU A 300 1.60 0.96 26.50
CA LEU A 300 2.36 0.60 25.30
C LEU A 300 2.65 1.83 24.42
N ILE A 301 1.65 2.67 24.12
CA ILE A 301 1.86 3.86 23.31
C ILE A 301 2.86 4.81 23.97
N LYS A 302 2.77 5.02 25.29
CA LYS A 302 3.76 5.81 26.04
C LYS A 302 5.15 5.18 26.00
N TYR A 303 5.25 3.86 26.19
CA TYR A 303 6.51 3.12 26.09
C TYR A 303 7.16 3.32 24.71
N LEU A 304 6.41 3.11 23.63
CA LEU A 304 6.89 3.34 22.27
C LEU A 304 7.23 4.83 22.03
N SER A 305 6.46 5.75 22.62
CA SER A 305 6.63 7.20 22.51
C SER A 305 7.85 7.74 23.27
N ASN A 306 8.36 7.02 24.28
CA ASN A 306 9.45 7.50 25.14
C ASN A 306 10.77 6.75 24.95
N ASN A 307 10.78 5.62 24.26
CA ASN A 307 12.00 4.81 24.05
C ASN A 307 12.62 5.04 22.68
N SER A 308 13.94 4.88 22.60
CA SER A 308 14.69 4.82 21.35
C SER A 308 15.24 3.40 21.18
N PHE A 309 14.98 2.78 20.03
CA PHE A 309 15.29 1.37 19.79
C PHE A 309 16.54 1.21 18.92
N GLY A 310 16.86 2.23 18.12
CA GLY A 310 18.00 2.23 17.20
C GLY A 310 17.82 1.20 16.08
N THR A 311 18.94 0.67 15.59
CA THR A 311 18.96 -0.30 14.50
C THR A 311 18.71 -1.71 15.02
N LEU A 312 17.74 -2.40 14.41
CA LEU A 312 17.50 -3.82 14.53
C LEU A 312 17.94 -4.52 13.25
N TYR A 313 18.23 -5.82 13.35
CA TYR A 313 18.60 -6.69 12.24
C TYR A 313 17.69 -7.92 12.16
N LEU A 314 17.67 -8.62 11.04
CA LEU A 314 17.04 -9.95 11.00
C LEU A 314 17.94 -10.97 11.73
N SER A 315 17.36 -11.75 12.64
CA SER A 315 18.02 -12.97 13.12
C SER A 315 18.34 -13.91 11.95
N LEU A 316 19.26 -14.87 12.13
CA LEU A 316 19.69 -15.77 11.04
C LEU A 316 18.50 -16.52 10.42
N GLU A 317 17.61 -17.07 11.25
CA GLU A 317 16.44 -17.83 10.78
C GLU A 317 15.38 -16.90 10.16
N ALA A 318 15.17 -15.70 10.72
CA ALA A 318 14.31 -14.71 10.10
C ALA A 318 14.86 -14.31 8.72
N ARG A 319 16.16 -14.05 8.58
CA ARG A 319 16.80 -13.70 7.31
C ARG A 319 16.57 -14.77 6.24
N LYS A 320 16.78 -16.05 6.56
CA LYS A 320 16.51 -17.16 5.63
C LYS A 320 15.04 -17.17 5.18
N ARG A 321 14.12 -16.97 6.13
CA ARG A 321 12.67 -16.95 5.84
C ARG A 321 12.28 -15.74 4.97
N PHE A 322 12.86 -14.57 5.23
CA PHE A 322 12.65 -13.36 4.43
C PHE A 322 13.13 -13.56 2.99
N ILE A 323 14.34 -14.12 2.80
CA ILE A 323 14.88 -14.41 1.46
C ILE A 323 13.94 -15.36 0.70
N ALA A 324 13.46 -16.41 1.35
CA ALA A 324 12.51 -17.33 0.71
C ALA A 324 11.20 -16.64 0.30
N PHE A 325 10.69 -15.72 1.12
CA PHE A 325 9.48 -14.94 0.80
C PHE A 325 9.73 -13.91 -0.32
N SER A 326 10.87 -13.22 -0.33
CA SER A 326 11.26 -12.29 -1.41
C SER A 326 11.40 -13.02 -2.76
N ASN A 327 12.01 -14.22 -2.77
CA ASN A 327 12.07 -15.05 -3.97
C ASN A 327 10.67 -15.49 -4.43
N GLU A 328 9.79 -15.88 -3.50
CA GLU A 328 8.38 -16.22 -3.81
C GLU A 328 7.65 -15.03 -4.47
N LEU A 329 7.83 -13.80 -3.96
CA LEU A 329 7.26 -12.59 -4.55
C LEU A 329 7.83 -12.29 -5.94
N THR A 330 9.13 -12.52 -6.13
CA THR A 330 9.81 -12.36 -7.42
C THR A 330 9.25 -13.33 -8.46
N ASP A 331 9.06 -14.60 -8.10
CA ASP A 331 8.48 -15.61 -9.00
C ASP A 331 7.05 -15.24 -9.40
N ARG A 332 6.22 -14.78 -8.45
CA ARG A 332 4.86 -14.29 -8.73
C ARG A 332 4.86 -13.08 -9.65
N ALA A 333 5.78 -12.14 -9.45
CA ALA A 333 5.92 -10.97 -10.32
C ALA A 333 6.32 -11.37 -11.75
N ASN A 334 7.28 -12.29 -11.90
CA ASN A 334 7.76 -12.73 -13.21
C ASN A 334 6.70 -13.49 -14.02
N VAL A 335 5.80 -14.22 -13.36
CA VAL A 335 4.72 -14.97 -14.02
C VAL A 335 3.49 -14.09 -14.30
N SER A 336 3.33 -12.97 -13.59
CA SER A 336 2.16 -12.09 -13.77
C SER A 336 2.20 -11.34 -15.12
N ASN A 337 1.05 -11.17 -15.75
CA ASN A 337 0.89 -10.30 -16.93
C ASN A 337 0.45 -8.87 -16.56
N SER A 338 0.19 -8.61 -15.27
CA SER A 338 -0.25 -7.29 -14.81
C SER A 338 0.92 -6.50 -14.25
N ASP A 339 1.23 -5.35 -14.87
CA ASP A 339 2.22 -4.41 -14.34
C ASP A 339 1.83 -3.89 -12.95
N TYR A 340 0.53 -3.80 -12.68
CA TYR A 340 0.02 -3.44 -11.36
C TYR A 340 0.45 -4.48 -10.32
N LEU A 341 0.27 -5.77 -10.60
CA LEU A 341 0.66 -6.86 -9.71
C LEU A 341 2.16 -6.99 -9.55
N LYS A 342 2.93 -6.87 -10.63
CA LYS A 342 4.39 -6.85 -10.57
C LYS A 342 4.89 -5.79 -9.61
N SER A 343 4.36 -4.57 -9.76
CA SER A 343 4.69 -3.45 -8.90
C SER A 343 4.23 -3.70 -7.46
N MET A 344 3.06 -4.30 -7.25
CA MET A 344 2.54 -4.64 -5.92
C MET A 344 3.42 -5.66 -5.20
N TYR A 345 3.74 -6.78 -5.85
CA TYR A 345 4.57 -7.84 -5.27
C TYR A 345 5.93 -7.32 -4.83
N SER A 346 6.58 -6.46 -5.61
CA SER A 346 7.89 -5.88 -5.21
C SER A 346 7.81 -4.98 -3.98
N LYS A 347 6.67 -4.35 -3.68
CA LYS A 347 6.48 -3.53 -2.47
C LYS A 347 6.23 -4.35 -1.21
N PHE A 348 5.81 -5.61 -1.34
CA PHE A 348 5.57 -6.48 -0.18
C PHE A 348 6.85 -6.90 0.55
N GLU A 349 8.02 -6.82 -0.08
CA GLU A 349 9.31 -6.98 0.60
C GLU A 349 9.51 -5.89 1.66
N ILE A 350 9.29 -4.64 1.27
CA ILE A 350 9.35 -3.46 2.14
C ILE A 350 8.30 -3.59 3.25
N HIS A 351 7.04 -3.88 2.89
CA HIS A 351 5.97 -4.01 3.87
C HIS A 351 6.23 -5.11 4.91
N CYS A 352 6.78 -6.25 4.49
CA CYS A 352 7.15 -7.33 5.41
C CYS A 352 8.17 -6.86 6.44
N LEU A 353 9.23 -6.17 6.01
CA LEU A 353 10.24 -5.66 6.94
C LEU A 353 9.66 -4.60 7.89
N ARG A 354 8.82 -3.69 7.41
CA ARG A 354 8.19 -2.65 8.24
C ARG A 354 7.22 -3.20 9.27
N LEU A 355 6.39 -4.16 8.86
CA LEU A 355 5.47 -4.87 9.75
C LEU A 355 6.24 -5.68 10.81
N ALA A 356 7.25 -6.43 10.38
CA ALA A 356 8.07 -7.22 11.31
C ALA A 356 8.79 -6.34 12.34
N LEU A 357 9.29 -5.17 11.93
CA LEU A 357 9.88 -4.19 12.84
C LEU A 357 8.88 -3.76 13.92
N ILE A 358 7.72 -3.23 13.54
CA ILE A 358 6.77 -2.72 14.54
C ILE A 358 6.25 -3.83 15.47
N LEU A 359 6.02 -5.03 14.95
CA LEU A 359 5.60 -6.18 15.74
C LEU A 359 6.66 -6.58 16.78
N GLU A 360 7.95 -6.58 16.43
CA GLU A 360 9.03 -6.89 17.36
C GLU A 360 9.15 -5.81 18.45
N LEU A 361 8.97 -4.54 18.08
CA LEU A 361 8.98 -3.43 19.05
C LEU A 361 7.83 -3.53 20.04
N ILE A 362 6.62 -3.85 19.59
CA ILE A 362 5.48 -4.07 20.48
C ILE A 362 5.72 -5.29 21.38
N LYS A 363 6.27 -6.39 20.83
CA LYS A 363 6.62 -7.60 21.60
C LYS A 363 7.65 -7.33 22.71
N SER A 364 8.50 -6.30 22.55
CA SER A 364 9.47 -5.92 23.58
C SER A 364 8.84 -5.30 24.83
N TYR A 365 7.60 -4.80 24.75
CA TYR A 365 6.87 -4.23 25.88
C TYR A 365 6.37 -5.33 26.85
N PRO A 366 6.36 -5.10 28.18
CA PRO A 366 6.85 -3.90 28.90
C PRO A 366 8.33 -3.97 29.29
N TYR A 367 8.98 -5.13 29.13
CA TYR A 367 10.26 -5.42 29.77
C TYR A 367 11.49 -4.90 29.01
N GLY A 368 11.31 -4.40 27.78
CA GLY A 368 12.38 -3.77 26.98
C GLY A 368 13.44 -4.73 26.45
N HIS A 369 13.22 -6.04 26.48
CA HIS A 369 14.23 -7.03 26.10
C HIS A 369 14.37 -7.16 24.57
N LEU A 370 14.98 -6.15 23.92
CA LEU A 370 15.62 -6.33 22.61
C LEU A 370 17.09 -6.75 22.79
N ASN A 371 17.36 -7.74 23.65
CA ASN A 371 18.73 -8.15 24.03
C ASN A 371 19.65 -8.46 22.84
N ARG A 372 19.08 -8.77 21.67
CA ARG A 372 19.81 -9.09 20.43
C ARG A 372 19.69 -8.04 19.34
N LYS A 373 18.97 -6.93 19.58
CA LYS A 373 18.57 -5.93 18.56
C LYS A 373 18.17 -6.61 17.25
N SER A 374 17.30 -7.62 17.35
CA SER A 374 16.98 -8.47 16.22
C SER A 374 15.51 -8.83 16.14
N VAL A 375 14.97 -8.86 14.94
CA VAL A 375 13.65 -9.43 14.64
C VAL A 375 13.74 -10.96 14.67
N SER A 376 12.87 -11.55 15.48
CA SER A 376 12.78 -13.00 15.67
C SER A 376 12.13 -13.70 14.47
N TYR A 377 12.35 -15.01 14.35
CA TYR A 377 11.74 -15.83 13.29
C TYR A 377 10.21 -15.77 13.37
N GLU A 378 9.64 -15.87 14.58
CA GLU A 378 8.19 -15.90 14.80
C GLU A 378 7.54 -14.59 14.38
N THR A 379 8.16 -13.45 14.72
CA THR A 379 7.67 -12.13 14.33
C THR A 379 7.67 -11.95 12.82
N LEU A 380 8.77 -12.35 12.15
CA LEU A 380 8.83 -12.26 10.70
C LEU A 380 7.83 -13.22 10.02
N ALA A 381 7.70 -14.44 10.54
CA ALA A 381 6.74 -15.41 10.02
C ALA A 381 5.31 -14.86 10.10
N TYR A 382 4.93 -14.25 11.23
CA TYR A 382 3.64 -13.59 11.37
C TYR A 382 3.49 -12.38 10.44
N SER A 383 4.55 -11.58 10.26
CA SER A 383 4.53 -10.50 9.27
C SER A 383 4.29 -11.00 7.85
N ILE A 384 4.83 -12.16 7.46
CA ILE A 384 4.59 -12.77 6.15
C ILE A 384 3.12 -13.18 6.02
N GLU A 385 2.51 -13.73 7.07
CA GLU A 385 1.07 -14.06 7.08
C GLU A 385 0.20 -12.80 6.92
N LEU A 386 0.56 -11.69 7.56
CA LEU A 386 -0.11 -10.40 7.32
C LEU A 386 0.07 -9.95 5.87
N CYS A 387 1.28 -10.04 5.30
CA CYS A 387 1.50 -9.71 3.89
C CYS A 387 0.64 -10.57 2.96
N ARG A 388 0.46 -11.87 3.24
CA ARG A 388 -0.41 -12.77 2.47
C ARG A 388 -1.87 -12.30 2.50
N TYR A 389 -2.37 -11.86 3.65
CA TYR A 389 -3.69 -11.23 3.75
C TYR A 389 -3.77 -9.99 2.86
N PHE A 390 -2.80 -9.08 2.95
CA PHE A 390 -2.79 -7.84 2.17
C PHE A 390 -2.64 -8.06 0.67
N ILE A 391 -1.89 -9.08 0.24
CA ILE A 391 -1.80 -9.49 -1.17
C ILE A 391 -3.17 -9.89 -1.68
N LYS A 392 -3.93 -10.70 -0.93
CA LYS A 392 -5.31 -11.06 -1.29
C LYS A 392 -6.22 -9.84 -1.36
N CYS A 393 -6.11 -8.90 -0.43
CA CYS A 393 -6.87 -7.64 -0.48
C CYS A 393 -6.47 -6.79 -1.70
N GLY A 394 -5.18 -6.70 -2.03
CA GLY A 394 -4.67 -6.01 -3.21
C GLY A 394 -5.21 -6.60 -4.51
N LEU A 395 -5.30 -7.92 -4.62
CA LEU A 395 -5.94 -8.62 -5.75
C LEU A 395 -7.43 -8.24 -5.90
N LYS A 396 -8.16 -8.05 -4.78
CA LYS A 396 -9.55 -7.57 -4.82
C LYS A 396 -9.64 -6.13 -5.31
N VAL A 397 -8.72 -5.27 -4.86
CA VAL A 397 -8.66 -3.87 -5.29
C VAL A 397 -8.29 -3.74 -6.76
N GLU A 398 -7.36 -4.55 -7.26
CA GLU A 398 -7.03 -4.57 -8.68
C GLU A 398 -8.23 -4.95 -9.54
N ARG A 399 -9.02 -5.96 -9.13
CA ARG A 399 -10.25 -6.35 -9.81
C ARG A 399 -11.25 -5.22 -9.89
N LEU A 400 -11.45 -4.48 -8.80
CA LEU A 400 -12.32 -3.29 -8.79
C LEU A 400 -11.86 -2.30 -9.86
N GLY A 401 -10.56 -1.94 -9.87
CA GLY A 401 -10.03 -0.99 -10.86
C GLY A 401 -10.03 -1.52 -12.30
N SER A 402 -9.94 -2.84 -12.50
CA SER A 402 -9.95 -3.47 -13.84
C SER A 402 -11.36 -3.73 -14.39
N ALA A 403 -12.40 -3.78 -13.54
CA ALA A 403 -13.78 -3.97 -13.98
C ALA A 403 -14.27 -2.83 -14.88
N THR A 404 -13.74 -1.62 -14.70
CA THR A 404 -14.00 -0.46 -15.54
C THR A 404 -13.24 -0.53 -16.88
N SER A 405 -12.13 -1.28 -16.95
CA SER A 405 -11.51 -1.71 -18.20
C SER A 405 -12.07 -3.06 -18.63
N ASN A 406 -13.37 -3.12 -18.92
CA ASN A 406 -13.88 -4.22 -19.72
C ASN A 406 -13.21 -4.16 -21.10
N ASN A 407 -12.04 -4.78 -21.22
CA ASN A 407 -11.81 -5.72 -22.30
C ASN A 407 -12.91 -6.76 -22.15
N THR A 408 -14.12 -6.45 -22.61
CA THR A 408 -15.04 -7.49 -23.09
C THR A 408 -14.17 -8.36 -23.95
N ILE A 409 -13.82 -9.55 -23.44
CA ILE A 409 -13.18 -10.58 -24.23
C ILE A 409 -14.06 -10.66 -25.48
N ASP A 410 -13.51 -10.22 -26.60
CA ASP A 410 -14.26 -10.11 -27.82
C ASP A 410 -14.73 -11.53 -28.14
N LYS A 411 -16.06 -11.72 -28.12
CA LYS A 411 -16.68 -13.02 -28.38
C LYS A 411 -16.19 -13.61 -29.71
N SER A 412 -15.80 -12.75 -30.65
CA SER A 412 -15.22 -13.14 -31.93
C SER A 412 -13.83 -13.75 -31.78
N SER A 413 -12.98 -13.18 -30.94
CA SER A 413 -11.65 -13.70 -30.60
C SER A 413 -11.72 -15.05 -29.88
N VAL A 414 -12.67 -15.23 -28.95
CA VAL A 414 -12.94 -16.53 -28.30
C VAL A 414 -13.44 -17.56 -29.30
N ALA A 415 -14.37 -17.17 -30.18
CA ALA A 415 -14.90 -18.08 -31.17
C ALA A 415 -13.83 -18.52 -32.18
N LYS A 416 -12.94 -17.61 -32.61
CA LYS A 416 -11.77 -17.94 -33.45
C LYS A 416 -10.84 -18.95 -32.75
N PHE A 417 -10.59 -18.76 -31.46
CA PHE A 417 -9.76 -19.68 -30.67
C PHE A 417 -10.38 -21.08 -30.57
N LEU A 418 -11.67 -21.19 -30.22
CA LEU A 418 -12.37 -22.48 -30.09
C LEU A 418 -12.36 -23.30 -31.38
N VAL A 419 -12.44 -22.64 -32.54
CA VAL A 419 -12.40 -23.32 -33.85
C VAL A 419 -10.97 -23.71 -34.23
N ASN A 420 -10.01 -22.78 -34.13
CA ASN A 420 -8.68 -22.99 -34.69
C ASN A 420 -7.75 -23.81 -33.80
N GLN A 421 -7.91 -23.72 -32.48
CA GLN A 421 -6.97 -24.28 -31.51
C GLN A 421 -7.56 -25.45 -30.73
N SER A 422 -8.85 -25.41 -30.41
CA SER A 422 -9.55 -26.50 -29.70
C SER A 422 -10.21 -27.52 -30.64
N GLY A 423 -10.19 -27.27 -31.95
CA GLY A 423 -10.73 -28.17 -32.97
C GLY A 423 -12.25 -28.31 -32.99
N LEU A 424 -12.99 -27.41 -32.32
CA LEU A 424 -14.45 -27.45 -32.33
C LEU A 424 -15.00 -27.05 -33.70
N SER A 425 -16.15 -27.62 -34.04
CA SER A 425 -16.89 -27.18 -35.23
C SER A 425 -17.32 -25.71 -35.09
N GLN A 426 -17.35 -24.96 -36.20
CA GLN A 426 -17.81 -23.57 -36.21
C GLN A 426 -19.25 -23.44 -35.67
N SER A 427 -20.08 -24.46 -35.86
CA SER A 427 -21.43 -24.53 -35.26
C SER A 427 -21.41 -24.60 -33.73
N GLU A 428 -20.53 -25.40 -33.14
CA GLU A 428 -20.44 -25.54 -31.68
C GLU A 428 -19.78 -24.32 -31.04
N ALA A 429 -18.71 -23.81 -31.65
CA ALA A 429 -18.06 -22.59 -31.19
C ALA A 429 -19.03 -21.40 -31.21
N ALA A 430 -19.83 -21.23 -32.29
CA ALA A 430 -20.85 -20.19 -32.38
C ALA A 430 -21.91 -20.32 -31.29
N ARG A 431 -22.37 -21.56 -31.01
CA ARG A 431 -23.35 -21.83 -29.94
C ARG A 431 -22.80 -21.46 -28.56
N LEU A 432 -21.54 -21.79 -28.27
CA LEU A 432 -20.90 -21.54 -26.97
C LEU A 432 -20.73 -20.05 -26.66
N VAL A 433 -20.43 -19.22 -27.66
CA VAL A 433 -20.27 -17.75 -27.49
C VAL A 433 -21.58 -16.96 -27.67
N GLY A 434 -22.64 -17.62 -28.18
CA GLY A 434 -23.94 -17.01 -28.44
C GLY A 434 -24.03 -16.24 -29.76
N PHE A 435 -23.29 -16.67 -30.79
CA PHE A 435 -23.36 -16.13 -32.15
C PHE A 435 -24.20 -17.00 -33.08
N SER A 436 -24.73 -16.42 -34.16
CA SER A 436 -25.25 -17.21 -35.26
C SER A 436 -24.09 -17.84 -36.04
N GLN A 437 -24.29 -19.06 -36.54
CA GLN A 437 -23.28 -19.75 -37.35
C GLN A 437 -22.85 -18.92 -38.57
N GLN A 438 -23.78 -18.21 -39.20
CA GLN A 438 -23.50 -17.32 -40.33
C GLN A 438 -22.58 -16.15 -39.96
N TYR A 439 -22.74 -15.58 -38.77
CA TYR A 439 -21.91 -14.49 -38.28
C TYR A 439 -20.47 -14.96 -38.01
N LEU A 440 -20.31 -16.14 -37.38
CA LEU A 440 -18.98 -16.70 -37.15
C LEU A 440 -18.27 -17.06 -38.47
N ASN A 441 -18.98 -17.65 -39.44
CA ASN A 441 -18.43 -17.95 -40.77
C ASN A 441 -17.91 -16.70 -41.49
N LYS A 442 -18.58 -15.55 -41.31
CA LYS A 442 -18.15 -14.27 -41.88
C LYS A 442 -16.85 -13.77 -41.24
N ILE A 443 -16.75 -13.87 -39.92
CA ILE A 443 -15.58 -13.41 -39.15
C ILE A 443 -14.37 -14.34 -39.31
N MET A 444 -14.57 -15.63 -39.58
CA MET A 444 -13.49 -16.58 -39.86
C MET A 444 -12.84 -16.39 -41.25
N LYS A 445 -13.55 -15.73 -42.18
CA LYS A 445 -13.04 -15.41 -43.53
C LYS A 445 -12.26 -14.09 -43.60
N THR A 446 -12.23 -13.34 -42.49
CA THR A 446 -11.50 -12.07 -42.33
C THR A 446 -10.34 -12.30 -41.40
#